data_AF-A0ABC8UDN6-F1
#
_entry.id   AF-A0ABC8UDN6-F1
#
_cell.length_a   1.000
_cell.length_b   1.000
_cell.length_c   1.000
_cell.angle_alpha   90.00
_cell.angle_beta   90.00
_cell.angle_gamma   90.00
#
_symmetry.space_group_name_H-M   'P 1'
#
loop_
_entity.id
_entity.type
_entity.pdbx_description
1 polymer ?
#
loop_
_entity_poly.entity_id
_entity_poly.type
_entity_poly.pdbx_seq_one_letter_code
_entity_poly.pdbx_strand_id
1 'polypeptide(L)'
;GSAMMENTVIVAMVARRLLLEEPELSTQSASVTDGDQIELYVSSSIKNAFSRILHDVETISDTTHEHPLAVLAEQAKKLLNKDKTMFMPILSQRHPYATVVSVSLLHKLYGNKLKPFLNSAEHLSEDVVSVFPAADSFEQYVMELIMSACEEETAEAYCRKLTLYKVPSDSLNGVVLVFIILPSASS
;
A
#
# COMPACT_ATOMS: atom_id res chain seq x y z
N GLY A 1 6.50 16.70 13.30
CA GLY A 1 5.68 16.09 14.37
C GLY A 1 4.21 16.24 14.05
N SER A 2 3.36 15.44 14.71
CA SER A 2 1.90 15.34 14.50
C SER A 2 1.19 16.71 14.33
N ALA A 3 1.44 17.66 15.23
CA ALA A 3 0.79 18.98 15.20
C ALA A 3 1.12 19.84 13.96
N MET A 4 2.35 19.76 13.46
CA MET A 4 2.77 20.53 12.27
C MET A 4 2.06 20.02 11.01
N MET A 5 1.82 18.71 10.94
CA MET A 5 1.15 18.07 9.82
C MET A 5 -0.35 18.38 9.80
N GLU A 6 -1.00 18.33 10.96
CA GLU A 6 -2.40 18.73 11.09
C GLU A 6 -2.61 20.19 10.63
N ASN A 7 -1.77 21.11 11.10
CA ASN A 7 -1.80 22.50 10.67
C ASN A 7 -1.58 22.65 9.15
N THR A 8 -0.68 21.86 8.57
CA THR A 8 -0.42 21.89 7.12
C THR A 8 -1.63 21.42 6.32
N VAL A 9 -2.32 20.36 6.74
CA VAL A 9 -3.53 19.85 6.08
C VAL A 9 -4.65 20.89 6.15
N ILE A 10 -4.88 21.49 7.33
CA ILE A 10 -5.90 22.53 7.51
C ILE A 10 -5.61 23.73 6.61
N VAL A 11 -4.37 24.23 6.59
CA VAL A 11 -3.99 25.38 5.75
C VAL A 11 -4.18 25.04 4.27
N ALA A 12 -3.80 23.84 3.82
CA ALA A 12 -3.99 23.42 2.44
C ALA A 12 -5.48 23.34 2.05
N MET A 13 -6.34 22.83 2.93
CA MET A 13 -7.79 22.75 2.70
C MET A 13 -8.43 24.14 2.63
N VAL A 14 -8.08 25.03 3.57
CA VAL A 14 -8.58 26.41 3.60
C VAL A 14 -8.11 27.21 2.39
N ALA A 15 -6.81 27.15 2.08
CA ALA A 15 -6.25 27.84 0.91
C ALA A 15 -6.93 27.39 -0.39
N ARG A 16 -7.19 26.08 -0.55
CA ARG A 16 -7.93 25.59 -1.72
C ARG A 16 -9.37 26.07 -1.75
N ARG A 17 -10.08 26.07 -0.62
CA ARG A 17 -11.47 26.59 -0.56
C ARG A 17 -11.51 28.05 -0.99
N LEU A 18 -10.58 28.88 -0.48
CA LEU A 18 -10.44 30.29 -0.87
C LEU A 18 -10.10 30.46 -2.36
N LEU A 19 -9.28 29.59 -2.93
CA LEU A 19 -8.93 29.62 -4.37
C LEU A 19 -10.07 29.13 -5.28
N LEU A 20 -11.04 28.38 -4.76
CA LEU A 20 -12.19 27.87 -5.52
C LEU A 20 -13.44 28.76 -5.39
N GLU A 21 -13.45 29.70 -4.44
CA GLU A 21 -14.46 30.77 -4.36
C GLU A 21 -14.19 31.85 -5.43
N GLU A 22 -14.34 31.49 -6.71
CA GLU A 22 -14.48 32.47 -7.79
C GLU A 22 -15.90 33.09 -7.74
N PRO A 23 -16.07 34.41 -7.97
CA PRO A 23 -17.39 35.03 -7.97
C PRO A 23 -18.18 34.61 -9.22
N GLU A 24 -19.01 33.58 -9.05
CA GLU A 24 -20.20 33.21 -9.85
C GLU A 24 -20.23 33.70 -11.30
N LEU A 25 -19.85 32.84 -12.25
CA LEU A 25 -20.51 32.74 -13.55
C LEU A 25 -20.30 31.33 -14.15
N SER A 26 -21.29 30.47 -13.89
CA SER A 26 -21.69 29.33 -14.72
C SER A 26 -20.57 28.41 -15.24
N THR A 27 -20.24 27.35 -14.49
CA THR A 27 -20.06 25.96 -15.00
C THR A 27 -20.02 25.03 -13.79
N GLN A 28 -20.66 23.87 -13.91
CA GLN A 28 -20.80 22.80 -12.92
C GLN A 28 -19.46 22.34 -12.32
N SER A 29 -18.91 23.07 -11.36
CA SER A 29 -17.86 22.58 -10.48
C SER A 29 -18.56 21.90 -9.31
N ALA A 30 -18.67 20.58 -9.33
CA ALA A 30 -19.10 19.81 -8.16
C ALA A 30 -18.32 20.31 -6.93
N SER A 31 -19.02 20.75 -5.87
CA SER A 31 -18.37 21.22 -4.66
C SER A 31 -17.53 20.08 -4.08
N VAL A 32 -16.20 20.14 -4.25
CA VAL A 32 -15.28 19.14 -3.68
C VAL A 32 -15.44 19.18 -2.17
N THR A 33 -15.87 18.06 -1.58
CA THR A 33 -16.05 18.00 -0.12
C THR A 33 -14.70 17.94 0.59
N ASP A 34 -14.68 18.28 1.87
CA ASP A 34 -13.49 18.13 2.71
C ASP A 34 -12.97 16.67 2.71
N GLY A 35 -13.87 15.69 2.59
CA GLY A 35 -13.53 14.27 2.45
C GLY A 35 -12.82 13.96 1.13
N ASP A 36 -13.37 14.40 -0.01
CA ASP A 36 -12.74 14.22 -1.32
C ASP A 36 -11.33 14.84 -1.36
N GLN A 37 -11.17 15.98 -0.69
CA GLN A 37 -9.88 16.64 -0.59
C GLN A 37 -8.85 15.81 0.20
N ILE A 38 -9.27 15.20 1.30
CA ILE A 38 -8.42 14.32 2.10
C ILE A 38 -8.03 13.08 1.30
N GLU A 39 -8.98 12.45 0.60
CA GLU A 39 -8.69 11.29 -0.25
C GLU A 39 -7.71 11.63 -1.38
N LEU A 40 -7.85 12.79 -2.02
CA LEU A 40 -6.91 13.28 -3.05
C LEU A 40 -5.51 13.51 -2.47
N TYR A 41 -5.43 14.09 -1.27
CA TYR A 41 -4.17 14.32 -0.57
C TYR A 41 -3.49 12.99 -0.20
N VAL A 42 -4.22 12.07 0.43
CA VAL A 42 -3.75 10.72 0.78
C VAL A 42 -3.26 10.01 -0.48
N SER A 43 -4.06 10.00 -1.54
CA SER A 43 -3.70 9.33 -2.78
C SER A 43 -2.43 9.90 -3.41
N SER A 44 -2.29 11.23 -3.41
CA SER A 44 -1.11 11.90 -3.98
C SER A 44 0.14 11.65 -3.14
N SER A 45 0.02 11.72 -1.82
CA SER A 45 1.14 11.49 -0.90
C SER A 45 1.66 10.06 -0.97
N ILE A 46 0.76 9.05 -0.97
CA ILE A 46 1.12 7.63 -1.09
C ILE A 46 1.77 7.33 -2.44
N LYS A 47 1.22 7.83 -3.55
CA LYS A 47 1.87 7.67 -4.88
C LYS A 47 3.28 8.24 -4.90
N ASN A 48 3.47 9.42 -4.30
CA ASN A 48 4.77 10.09 -4.28
C ASN A 48 5.76 9.36 -3.36
N ALA A 49 5.31 8.83 -2.22
CA ALA A 49 6.12 7.99 -1.34
C ALA A 49 6.51 6.66 -2.00
N PHE A 50 5.57 5.99 -2.66
CA PHE A 50 5.83 4.76 -3.40
C PHE A 50 6.79 4.98 -4.57
N SER A 51 6.67 6.11 -5.28
CA SER A 51 7.62 6.50 -6.33
C SER A 51 9.05 6.65 -5.81
N ARG A 52 9.24 7.18 -4.59
CA ARG A 52 10.56 7.24 -3.96
C ARG A 52 11.09 5.85 -3.61
N ILE A 53 10.24 5.01 -3.00
CA ILE A 53 10.61 3.62 -2.70
C ILE A 53 11.07 2.88 -3.96
N LEU A 54 10.35 3.03 -5.08
CA LEU A 54 10.74 2.39 -6.34
C LEU A 54 12.13 2.78 -6.84
N HIS A 55 12.57 4.02 -6.58
CA HIS A 55 13.91 4.47 -6.93
C HIS A 55 14.98 3.80 -6.05
N ASP A 56 14.67 3.60 -4.77
CA ASP A 56 15.62 3.07 -3.79
C ASP A 56 15.70 1.53 -3.82
N VAL A 57 14.65 0.86 -4.31
CA VAL A 57 14.53 -0.62 -4.33
C VAL A 57 15.66 -1.29 -5.08
N GLU A 58 16.12 -0.74 -6.21
CA GLU A 58 17.23 -1.34 -6.98
C GLU A 58 18.50 -1.39 -6.14
N THR A 59 18.86 -0.26 -5.53
CA THR A 59 20.05 -0.17 -4.67
C THR A 59 19.94 -1.06 -3.43
N ILE A 60 18.76 -1.16 -2.83
CA ILE A 60 18.54 -2.02 -1.66
C ILE A 60 18.62 -3.50 -2.09
N SER A 61 18.02 -3.86 -3.21
CA SER A 61 18.06 -5.22 -3.77
C SER A 61 19.50 -5.66 -4.03
N ASP A 62 20.30 -4.82 -4.70
CA ASP A 62 21.71 -5.10 -4.98
C ASP A 62 22.53 -5.32 -3.70
N THR A 63 22.29 -4.50 -2.67
CA THR A 63 23.04 -4.56 -1.41
C THR A 63 22.63 -5.69 -0.48
N THR A 64 21.37 -6.13 -0.56
CA THR A 64 20.83 -7.22 0.29
C THR A 64 20.84 -8.56 -0.42
N HIS A 65 21.09 -8.59 -1.73
CA HIS A 65 20.93 -9.76 -2.59
C HIS A 65 19.52 -10.37 -2.53
N GLU A 66 18.50 -9.54 -2.26
CA GLU A 66 17.09 -9.94 -2.26
C GLU A 66 16.41 -9.52 -3.57
N HIS A 67 15.41 -10.28 -4.01
CA HIS A 67 14.66 -9.94 -5.22
C HIS A 67 13.95 -8.56 -5.07
N PRO A 68 14.00 -7.66 -6.07
CA PRO A 68 13.43 -6.30 -5.96
C PRO A 68 11.96 -6.25 -5.53
N LEU A 69 11.15 -7.23 -5.96
CA LEU A 69 9.74 -7.32 -5.57
C LEU A 69 9.53 -7.74 -4.10
N ALA A 70 10.45 -8.50 -3.51
CA ALA A 70 10.40 -8.82 -2.08
C ALA A 70 10.76 -7.58 -1.26
N VAL A 71 11.84 -6.89 -1.65
CA VAL A 71 12.25 -5.60 -1.06
C VAL A 71 11.13 -4.57 -1.15
N LEU A 72 10.49 -4.43 -2.31
CA LEU A 72 9.40 -3.48 -2.52
C LEU A 72 8.21 -3.77 -1.58
N ALA A 73 7.85 -5.03 -1.36
CA ALA A 73 6.78 -5.40 -0.44
C ALA A 73 7.12 -4.98 1.00
N GLU A 74 8.35 -5.24 1.44
CA GLU A 74 8.81 -4.89 2.79
C GLU A 74 8.88 -3.37 2.99
N GLN A 75 9.34 -2.62 1.98
CA GLN A 75 9.34 -1.15 2.03
C GLN A 75 7.91 -0.57 2.02
N ALA A 76 6.99 -1.18 1.27
CA ALA A 76 5.58 -0.80 1.29
C ALA A 76 4.94 -1.06 2.68
N LYS A 77 5.27 -2.19 3.32
CA LYS A 77 4.85 -2.49 4.69
C LYS A 77 5.40 -1.47 5.68
N LYS A 78 6.68 -1.10 5.57
CA LYS A 78 7.31 -0.03 6.37
C LYS A 78 6.64 1.33 6.16
N LEU A 79 6.26 1.66 4.93
CA LEU A 79 5.50 2.88 4.63
C LEU A 79 4.17 2.88 5.37
N LEU A 80 3.39 1.81 5.32
CA LEU A 80 2.12 1.73 6.06
C LEU A 80 2.30 1.74 7.57
N ASN A 81 3.36 1.14 8.11
CA ASN A 81 3.69 1.24 9.54
C ASN A 81 3.94 2.70 9.97
N LYS A 82 4.64 3.46 9.14
CA LYS A 82 4.85 4.90 9.37
C LYS A 82 3.54 5.67 9.21
N ASP A 83 2.76 5.35 8.20
CA ASP A 83 1.48 6.02 7.92
C ASP A 83 0.48 5.82 9.06
N LYS A 84 0.36 4.57 9.55
CA LYS A 84 -0.45 4.16 10.71
C LYS A 84 -0.13 4.95 11.98
N THR A 85 1.14 5.19 12.25
CA THR A 85 1.57 5.81 13.51
C THR A 85 1.60 7.33 13.44
N MET A 86 1.80 7.91 12.26
CA MET A 86 2.04 9.35 12.12
C MET A 86 0.90 10.11 11.45
N PHE A 87 0.25 9.53 10.44
CA PHE A 87 -0.68 10.25 9.56
C PHE A 87 -2.12 9.82 9.74
N MET A 88 -2.37 8.50 9.81
CA MET A 88 -3.70 7.92 9.93
C MET A 88 -4.50 8.43 11.14
N PRO A 89 -3.93 8.59 12.36
CA PRO A 89 -4.70 9.09 13.51
C PRO A 89 -5.24 10.51 13.33
N ILE A 90 -4.57 11.33 12.51
CA ILE A 90 -4.99 12.71 12.22
C ILE A 90 -6.02 12.70 11.07
N LEU A 91 -5.72 11.99 10.00
CA LEU A 91 -6.58 11.97 8.80
C LEU A 91 -7.91 11.29 9.08
N SER A 92 -7.92 10.21 9.87
CA SER A 92 -9.13 9.48 10.25
C SER A 92 -10.09 10.28 11.14
N GLN A 93 -9.61 11.30 11.87
CA GLN A 93 -10.49 12.23 12.61
C GLN A 93 -11.32 13.12 11.68
N ARG A 94 -10.84 13.34 10.46
CA ARG A 94 -11.47 14.23 9.48
C ARG A 94 -12.21 13.45 8.39
N HIS A 95 -11.73 12.26 8.06
CA HIS A 95 -12.34 11.36 7.11
C HIS A 95 -12.10 9.89 7.56
N PRO A 96 -13.11 9.22 8.14
CA PRO A 96 -12.95 7.91 8.76
C PRO A 96 -12.31 6.83 7.88
N TYR A 97 -12.49 6.91 6.56
CA TYR A 97 -11.97 5.92 5.61
C TYR A 97 -10.60 6.27 5.01
N ALA A 98 -9.93 7.34 5.47
CA ALA A 98 -8.63 7.76 4.95
C ALA A 98 -7.57 6.64 5.04
N THR A 99 -7.63 5.85 6.12
CA THR A 99 -6.77 4.68 6.31
C THR A 99 -7.01 3.63 5.24
N VAL A 100 -8.27 3.28 4.97
CA VAL A 100 -8.63 2.28 3.96
C VAL A 100 -8.21 2.74 2.56
N VAL A 101 -8.36 4.03 2.25
CA VAL A 101 -7.91 4.61 0.97
C VAL A 101 -6.39 4.49 0.81
N SER A 102 -5.62 4.86 1.84
CA SER A 102 -4.15 4.75 1.85
C SER A 102 -3.68 3.31 1.61
N VAL A 103 -4.20 2.38 2.42
CA VAL A 103 -3.82 0.97 2.42
C VAL A 103 -4.21 0.29 1.10
N SER A 104 -5.44 0.50 0.63
CA SER A 104 -5.93 -0.09 -0.63
C SER A 104 -5.17 0.43 -1.84
N LEU A 105 -4.81 1.72 -1.84
CA LEU A 105 -4.02 2.29 -2.93
C LEU A 105 -2.62 1.68 -2.98
N LEU A 106 -1.96 1.53 -1.84
CA LEU A 106 -0.62 0.94 -1.80
C LEU A 106 -0.63 -0.54 -2.19
N HIS A 107 -1.62 -1.31 -1.73
CA HIS A 107 -1.85 -2.69 -2.16
C HIS A 107 -1.98 -2.79 -3.69
N LYS A 108 -2.78 -1.91 -4.30
CA LYS A 108 -2.93 -1.83 -5.76
C LYS A 108 -1.64 -1.47 -6.47
N LEU A 109 -0.88 -0.51 -5.96
CA LEU A 109 0.39 -0.06 -6.56
C LEU A 109 1.44 -1.19 -6.56
N TYR A 110 1.57 -1.91 -5.45
CA TYR A 110 2.43 -3.09 -5.37
C TYR A 110 1.93 -4.21 -6.30
N GLY A 111 0.63 -4.53 -6.26
CA GLY A 111 0.03 -5.56 -7.11
C GLY A 111 0.27 -5.33 -8.60
N ASN A 112 0.28 -4.07 -9.06
CA ASN A 112 0.63 -3.73 -10.45
C ASN A 112 2.08 -4.06 -10.80
N LYS A 113 3.01 -3.97 -9.84
CA LYS A 113 4.42 -4.34 -10.01
C LYS A 113 4.63 -5.85 -9.89
N LEU A 114 3.85 -6.52 -9.05
CA LEU A 114 3.88 -7.96 -8.86
C LEU A 114 3.26 -8.72 -10.05
N LYS A 115 2.26 -8.14 -10.73
CA LYS A 115 1.49 -8.82 -11.78
C LYS A 115 2.33 -9.43 -12.93
N PRO A 116 3.34 -8.73 -13.51
CA PRO A 116 4.19 -9.34 -14.53
C PRO A 116 4.96 -10.55 -14.01
N PHE A 117 5.41 -10.49 -12.75
CA PHE A 117 6.04 -11.63 -12.10
C PHE A 117 5.06 -12.79 -12.04
N LEU A 118 3.86 -12.63 -11.48
CA LEU A 118 2.85 -13.72 -11.40
C LEU A 118 2.49 -14.36 -12.75
N ASN A 119 2.55 -13.59 -13.84
CA ASN A 119 2.22 -14.06 -15.18
C ASN A 119 3.40 -14.69 -15.94
N SER A 120 4.62 -14.62 -15.40
CA SER A 120 5.78 -15.23 -16.04
C SER A 120 5.64 -16.76 -16.02
N ALA A 121 5.91 -17.43 -17.13
CA ALA A 121 5.92 -18.89 -17.19
C ALA A 121 7.25 -19.50 -16.70
N GLU A 122 8.25 -18.66 -16.46
CA GLU A 122 9.65 -19.03 -16.19
C GLU A 122 10.06 -18.68 -14.76
N HIS A 123 9.20 -18.95 -13.78
CA HIS A 123 9.55 -18.72 -12.38
C HIS A 123 10.70 -19.64 -11.95
N LEU A 124 11.82 -19.05 -11.57
CA LEU A 124 12.89 -19.77 -10.89
C LEU A 124 12.47 -20.03 -9.43
N SER A 125 12.84 -21.20 -8.91
CA SER A 125 12.58 -21.59 -7.51
C SER A 125 13.04 -20.51 -6.52
N GLU A 126 14.21 -19.90 -6.74
CA GLU A 126 14.82 -18.96 -5.80
C GLU A 126 14.06 -17.62 -5.69
N ASP A 127 13.63 -17.05 -6.83
CA ASP A 127 12.85 -15.81 -6.84
C ASP A 127 11.47 -16.02 -6.21
N VAL A 128 10.84 -17.17 -6.47
CA VAL A 128 9.55 -17.52 -5.88
C VAL A 128 9.64 -17.64 -4.36
N VAL A 129 10.71 -18.24 -3.85
CA VAL A 129 10.97 -18.44 -2.41
C VAL A 129 11.08 -17.11 -1.66
N SER A 130 11.53 -16.03 -2.29
CA SER A 130 11.61 -14.71 -1.65
C SER A 130 10.37 -13.84 -1.91
N VAL A 131 9.87 -13.82 -3.15
CA VAL A 131 8.80 -12.88 -3.57
C VAL A 131 7.44 -13.26 -2.99
N PHE A 132 7.07 -14.54 -3.00
CA PHE A 132 5.73 -14.95 -2.57
C PHE A 132 5.50 -14.76 -1.07
N PRO A 133 6.42 -15.18 -0.17
CA PRO A 133 6.25 -14.91 1.26
C PRO A 133 6.21 -13.41 1.58
N ALA A 134 7.00 -12.58 0.89
CA ALA A 134 6.99 -11.14 1.09
C ALA A 134 5.67 -10.50 0.63
N ALA A 135 5.14 -10.94 -0.53
CA ALA A 135 3.85 -10.48 -1.05
C ALA A 135 2.68 -10.88 -0.13
N ASP A 136 2.66 -12.14 0.33
CA ASP A 136 1.64 -12.66 1.26
C ASP A 136 1.69 -11.92 2.62
N SER A 137 2.88 -11.74 3.18
CA SER A 137 3.09 -10.97 4.42
C SER A 137 2.64 -9.51 4.32
N PHE A 138 2.77 -8.89 3.14
CA PHE A 138 2.27 -7.55 2.89
C PHE A 138 0.74 -7.53 2.73
N GLU A 139 0.17 -8.49 1.99
CA GLU A 139 -1.28 -8.61 1.80
C GLU A 139 -2.02 -8.89 3.11
N GLN A 140 -1.51 -9.81 3.94
CA GLN A 140 -2.07 -10.08 5.27
C GLN A 140 -2.05 -8.82 6.14
N TYR A 141 -0.94 -8.07 6.14
CA TYR A 141 -0.84 -6.83 6.88
C TYR A 141 -1.82 -5.74 6.40
N VAL A 142 -2.04 -5.66 5.08
CA VAL A 142 -3.06 -4.80 4.47
C VAL A 142 -4.46 -5.16 4.98
N MET A 143 -4.80 -6.46 5.01
CA MET A 143 -6.09 -6.94 5.50
C MET A 143 -6.28 -6.63 6.99
N GLU A 144 -5.27 -6.88 7.81
CA GLU A 144 -5.28 -6.54 9.24
C GLU A 144 -5.53 -5.05 9.47
N LEU A 145 -4.89 -4.19 8.69
CA LEU A 145 -5.11 -2.74 8.80
C LEU A 145 -6.53 -2.33 8.45
N ILE A 146 -7.10 -2.89 7.38
CA ILE A 146 -8.50 -2.60 6.99
C ILE A 146 -9.47 -3.07 8.08
N MET A 147 -9.28 -4.28 8.62
CA MET A 147 -10.09 -4.79 9.72
C MET A 147 -9.98 -3.93 10.98
N SER A 148 -8.80 -3.34 11.24
CA SER A 148 -8.62 -2.45 12.40
C SER A 148 -9.22 -1.05 12.21
N ALA A 149 -9.46 -0.63 10.97
CA ALA A 149 -9.87 0.74 10.64
C ALA A 149 -11.38 0.92 10.47
N CYS A 150 -12.15 -0.16 10.38
CA CYS A 150 -13.58 -0.14 10.07
C CYS A 150 -14.35 -1.16 10.91
N GLU A 151 -15.67 -0.99 10.99
CA GLU A 151 -16.57 -2.02 11.49
C GLU A 151 -16.49 -3.27 10.60
N GLU A 152 -16.71 -4.45 11.18
CA GLU A 152 -16.45 -5.76 10.58
C GLU A 152 -17.09 -5.92 9.19
N GLU A 153 -18.39 -5.63 9.04
CA GLU A 153 -19.09 -5.74 7.75
C GLU A 153 -18.50 -4.82 6.67
N THR A 154 -18.09 -3.62 7.05
CA THR A 154 -17.49 -2.64 6.15
C THR A 154 -16.07 -3.06 5.77
N ALA A 155 -15.28 -3.53 6.74
CA ALA A 155 -13.94 -4.06 6.50
C ALA A 155 -13.97 -5.26 5.54
N GLU A 156 -14.90 -6.20 5.74
CA GLU A 156 -15.09 -7.35 4.84
C GLU A 156 -15.47 -6.92 3.42
N ALA A 157 -16.31 -5.88 3.28
CA ALA A 157 -16.65 -5.33 1.97
C ALA A 157 -15.43 -4.74 1.26
N TYR A 158 -14.50 -4.11 1.99
CA TYR A 158 -13.25 -3.61 1.42
C TYR A 158 -12.27 -4.74 1.09
N CYS A 159 -12.08 -5.71 1.98
CA CYS A 159 -11.24 -6.87 1.71
C CYS A 159 -11.72 -7.65 0.47
N ARG A 160 -13.03 -7.81 0.28
CA ARG A 160 -13.60 -8.44 -0.94
C ARG A 160 -13.34 -7.64 -2.22
N LYS A 161 -13.16 -6.32 -2.13
CA LYS A 161 -12.82 -5.46 -3.26
C LYS A 161 -11.33 -5.48 -3.60
N LEU A 162 -10.47 -5.93 -2.68
CA LEU A 162 -9.06 -6.14 -2.97
C LEU A 162 -8.91 -7.35 -3.90
N THR A 163 -8.18 -7.14 -5.00
CA THR A 163 -7.76 -8.25 -5.86
C THR A 163 -6.58 -8.94 -5.19
N LEU A 164 -6.85 -10.00 -4.40
CA LEU A 164 -5.80 -10.74 -3.71
C LEU A 164 -4.72 -11.22 -4.68
N TYR A 165 -3.48 -11.24 -4.21
CA TYR A 165 -2.35 -11.75 -4.99
C TYR A 165 -2.54 -13.25 -5.16
N LYS A 166 -2.97 -13.67 -6.36
CA LYS A 166 -3.13 -15.09 -6.71
C LYS A 166 -1.75 -15.74 -6.84
N VAL A 167 -1.17 -16.13 -5.71
CA VAL A 167 -0.02 -17.02 -5.68
C VAL A 167 -0.49 -18.40 -6.15
N PRO A 168 0.06 -18.96 -7.24
CA PRO A 168 -0.36 -20.28 -7.71
C PRO A 168 -0.15 -21.32 -6.60
N SER A 169 -1.21 -22.04 -6.24
CA SER A 169 -1.16 -23.09 -5.21
C SER A 169 -0.16 -24.21 -5.54
N ASP A 170 0.14 -24.42 -6.83
CA ASP A 170 1.14 -25.38 -7.30
C ASP A 170 2.58 -24.91 -7.02
N SER A 171 2.81 -23.59 -6.93
CA SER A 171 4.12 -23.01 -6.58
C SER A 171 4.39 -23.10 -5.08
N LEU A 172 3.36 -23.05 -4.23
CA LEU A 172 3.51 -23.22 -2.78
C LEU A 172 3.83 -24.67 -2.41
N ASN A 173 3.20 -25.65 -3.07
CA ASN A 173 3.47 -27.06 -2.81
C ASN A 173 4.93 -27.44 -3.15
N GLY A 174 5.49 -26.90 -4.23
CA GLY A 174 6.91 -27.11 -4.57
C GLY A 174 7.86 -26.48 -3.56
N VAL A 175 7.62 -25.23 -3.15
CA VAL A 175 8.47 -24.51 -2.19
C VAL A 175 8.39 -25.10 -0.79
N VAL A 176 7.19 -25.40 -0.30
CA VAL A 176 6.98 -26.05 1.00
C VAL A 176 7.60 -27.46 1.02
N LEU A 177 7.53 -28.21 -0.09
CA LEU A 177 8.24 -29.49 -0.21
C LEU A 177 9.76 -29.33 -0.20
N VAL A 178 10.34 -28.32 -0.86
CA VAL A 178 11.80 -28.08 -0.85
C VAL A 178 12.30 -27.75 0.57
N PHE A 179 11.56 -26.94 1.34
CA PHE A 179 11.92 -26.62 2.73
C PHE A 179 11.68 -27.77 3.71
N ILE A 180 10.71 -28.65 3.45
CA ILE A 180 10.47 -29.85 4.29
C ILE A 180 11.46 -30.99 3.94
N ILE A 181 11.94 -31.09 2.70
CA ILE A 181 12.80 -32.19 2.23
C ILE A 181 14.30 -31.92 2.43
N LEU A 182 14.74 -30.66 2.60
CA LEU A 182 16.14 -30.33 2.89
C LEU A 182 16.35 -29.75 4.30
N PRO A 183 16.28 -30.56 5.37
CA PRO A 183 16.89 -30.17 6.62
C PRO A 183 18.42 -30.38 6.49
N SER A 184 19.15 -29.27 6.53
CA SER A 184 20.58 -29.21 6.88
C SER A 184 21.56 -29.99 5.98
N ALA A 185 22.11 -29.31 4.99
CA ALA A 185 23.50 -29.52 4.56
C ALA A 185 24.33 -28.28 4.90
N SER A 186 24.52 -28.04 6.20
CA SER A 186 25.64 -27.24 6.69
C SER A 186 26.80 -28.20 6.88
N SER A 187 27.88 -27.97 6.14
CA SER A 187 29.23 -28.40 6.53
C SER A 187 30.00 -27.21 7.08
#